data_AF-A0A553UWL7-F1
#
_entry.id   AF-A0A553UWL7-F1
#
_cell.length_a   1.000
_cell.length_b   1.000
_cell.length_c   1.000
_cell.angle_alpha   90.00
_cell.angle_beta   90.00
_cell.angle_gamma   90.00
#
_symmetry.space_group_name_H-M   'P 1'
#
loop_
_entity.id
_entity.type
_entity.pdbx_description
1 polymer ?
#
loop_
_entity_poly.entity_id
_entity_poly.type
_entity_poly.pdbx_seq_one_letter_code
_entity_poly.pdbx_strand_id
1 'polypeptide(L)'
;MGILKKWVVVFLTFCTLHALSSIHTIEEAIHQMAIYQASVRKNISLFNEKLNSIAIRLRLDNREEHFKEMGVINSIVKQNASLFQVLQDYYNNTLLFDYLGGILQGYIAIAQDVQKSTQLAPLIPLVQEIIGQLQVMAMLEAQITQLIEE
;
A
#
# COMPACT_ATOMS: atom_id res chain seq x y z
N MET A 1 -30.17 -3.30 -48.97
CA MET A 1 -30.28 -3.55 -47.52
C MET A 1 -29.17 -4.51 -47.02
N GLY A 2 -27.89 -4.22 -47.30
CA GLY A 2 -26.77 -5.11 -46.98
C GLY A 2 -25.52 -4.44 -46.40
N ILE A 3 -25.45 -3.10 -46.47
CA ILE A 3 -24.30 -2.32 -46.00
C ILE A 3 -24.46 -2.00 -44.51
N LEU A 4 -25.68 -1.67 -44.05
CA LEU A 4 -25.97 -1.38 -42.64
C LEU A 4 -25.70 -2.58 -41.69
N LYS A 5 -25.97 -3.81 -42.14
CA LYS A 5 -25.69 -5.05 -41.38
C LYS A 5 -24.19 -5.31 -41.20
N LYS A 6 -23.35 -4.96 -42.18
CA LYS A 6 -21.88 -5.15 -42.09
C LYS A 6 -21.25 -4.20 -41.08
N TRP A 7 -21.71 -2.94 -41.04
CA TRP A 7 -21.22 -1.97 -40.05
C TRP A 7 -21.61 -2.32 -38.62
N VAL A 8 -22.84 -2.82 -38.41
CA VAL A 8 -23.31 -3.26 -37.08
C VAL A 8 -22.51 -4.45 -36.57
N VAL A 9 -22.18 -5.44 -37.43
CA VAL A 9 -21.39 -6.61 -37.03
C VAL A 9 -19.93 -6.24 -36.74
N VAL A 10 -19.32 -5.36 -37.54
CA VAL A 10 -17.94 -4.86 -37.29
C VAL A 10 -17.88 -4.02 -36.02
N PHE A 11 -18.89 -3.18 -35.76
CA PHE A 11 -18.97 -2.39 -34.54
C PHE A 11 -19.17 -3.28 -33.30
N LEU A 12 -20.07 -4.28 -33.38
CA LEU A 12 -20.27 -5.26 -32.30
C LEU A 12 -19.01 -6.09 -32.01
N THR A 13 -18.30 -6.56 -33.05
CA THR A 13 -17.06 -7.33 -32.86
C THR A 13 -15.93 -6.47 -32.29
N PHE A 14 -15.83 -5.22 -32.73
CA PHE A 14 -14.85 -4.26 -32.21
C PHE A 14 -15.12 -3.89 -30.75
N CYS A 15 -16.38 -3.66 -30.38
CA CYS A 15 -16.80 -3.43 -28.99
C CYS A 15 -16.53 -4.65 -28.10
N THR A 16 -16.78 -5.87 -28.58
CA THR A 16 -16.49 -7.09 -27.78
C THR A 16 -15.00 -7.35 -27.60
N LEU A 17 -14.15 -7.00 -28.58
CA LEU A 17 -12.69 -7.15 -28.42
C LEU A 17 -12.10 -6.12 -27.45
N HIS A 18 -12.55 -4.86 -27.50
CA HIS A 18 -12.07 -3.82 -26.59
C HIS A 18 -12.54 -4.07 -25.14
N ALA A 19 -13.78 -4.51 -24.97
CA ALA A 19 -14.30 -4.93 -23.67
C ALA A 19 -13.52 -6.14 -23.10
N LEU A 20 -13.13 -7.12 -23.93
CA LEU A 20 -12.39 -8.29 -23.46
C LEU A 20 -10.95 -7.95 -23.06
N SER A 21 -10.30 -7.02 -23.79
CA SER A 21 -8.94 -6.57 -23.45
C SER A 21 -8.90 -5.75 -22.17
N SER A 22 -9.86 -4.84 -21.96
CA SER A 22 -9.94 -4.02 -20.74
C SER A 22 -10.24 -4.88 -19.51
N ILE A 23 -11.17 -5.83 -19.61
CA ILE A 23 -11.47 -6.78 -18.51
C ILE A 23 -10.22 -7.58 -18.12
N HIS A 24 -9.46 -8.09 -19.09
CA HIS A 24 -8.24 -8.84 -18.79
C HIS A 24 -7.18 -7.97 -18.09
N THR A 25 -7.03 -6.70 -18.49
CA THR A 25 -6.13 -5.75 -17.83
C THR A 25 -6.58 -5.42 -16.40
N ILE A 26 -7.89 -5.28 -16.18
CA ILE A 26 -8.46 -5.07 -14.83
C ILE A 26 -8.20 -6.30 -13.94
N GLU A 27 -8.44 -7.51 -14.45
CA GLU A 27 -8.19 -8.76 -13.71
C GLU A 27 -6.73 -8.89 -13.27
N GLU A 28 -5.79 -8.60 -14.17
CA GLU A 28 -4.35 -8.63 -13.84
C GLU A 28 -4.01 -7.56 -12.79
N ALA A 29 -4.53 -6.33 -12.93
CA ALA A 29 -4.28 -5.26 -11.96
C ALA A 29 -4.82 -5.62 -10.56
N ILE A 30 -6.02 -6.20 -10.48
CA ILE A 30 -6.60 -6.71 -9.22
C ILE A 30 -5.74 -7.83 -8.63
N HIS A 31 -5.26 -8.77 -9.46
CA HIS A 31 -4.41 -9.85 -9.00
C HIS A 31 -3.09 -9.33 -8.41
N GLN A 32 -2.42 -8.41 -9.11
CA GLN A 32 -1.21 -7.73 -8.62
C GLN A 32 -1.49 -6.99 -7.32
N MET A 33 -2.62 -6.30 -7.22
CA MET A 33 -3.01 -5.56 -6.03
C MET A 33 -3.17 -6.47 -4.81
N ALA A 34 -3.74 -7.66 -4.98
CA ALA A 34 -3.85 -8.67 -3.93
C ALA A 34 -2.47 -9.19 -3.47
N ILE A 35 -1.52 -9.37 -4.41
CA ILE A 35 -0.13 -9.74 -4.09
C ILE A 35 0.53 -8.65 -3.24
N TYR A 36 0.43 -7.39 -3.66
CA TYR A 36 1.02 -6.26 -2.93
C TYR A 36 0.35 -6.06 -1.57
N GLN A 37 -0.97 -6.22 -1.47
CA GLN A 37 -1.68 -6.21 -0.19
C GLN A 37 -1.09 -7.23 0.81
N ALA A 38 -0.90 -8.47 0.36
CA ALA A 38 -0.33 -9.53 1.19
C ALA A 38 1.13 -9.19 1.60
N SER A 39 1.90 -8.64 0.66
CA SER A 39 3.29 -8.22 0.88
C SER A 39 3.40 -7.07 1.88
N VAL A 40 2.59 -6.02 1.73
CA VAL A 40 2.52 -4.89 2.67
C VAL A 40 2.16 -5.38 4.06
N ARG A 41 1.13 -6.23 4.18
CA ARG A 41 0.73 -6.80 5.48
C ARG A 41 1.87 -7.55 6.16
N LYS A 42 2.60 -8.37 5.40
CA LYS A 42 3.78 -9.10 5.89
C LYS A 42 4.87 -8.14 6.36
N ASN A 43 5.19 -7.13 5.55
CA ASN A 43 6.26 -6.18 5.85
C ASN A 43 5.93 -5.28 7.05
N ILE A 44 4.67 -4.88 7.23
CA ILE A 44 4.21 -4.17 8.43
C ILE A 44 4.36 -5.06 9.68
N SER A 45 4.03 -6.35 9.58
CA SER A 45 4.23 -7.29 10.69
C SER A 45 5.71 -7.42 11.05
N LEU A 46 6.58 -7.57 10.06
CA LEU A 46 8.02 -7.63 10.26
C LEU A 46 8.57 -6.33 10.84
N PHE A 47 8.05 -5.18 10.41
CA PHE A 47 8.43 -3.87 10.94
C PHE A 47 8.10 -3.77 12.42
N ASN A 48 6.88 -4.17 12.82
CA ASN A 48 6.46 -4.20 14.22
C ASN A 48 7.34 -5.12 15.07
N GLU A 49 7.67 -6.30 14.57
CA GLU A 49 8.53 -7.26 15.27
C GLU A 49 9.93 -6.66 15.52
N LYS A 50 10.56 -6.11 14.48
CA LYS A 50 11.89 -5.51 14.59
C LYS A 50 11.89 -4.26 15.47
N LEU A 51 10.86 -3.42 15.35
CA LEU A 51 10.69 -2.24 16.21
C LEU A 51 10.54 -2.64 17.68
N ASN A 52 9.76 -3.68 17.97
CA ASN A 52 9.61 -4.21 19.33
C ASN A 52 10.93 -4.80 19.86
N SER A 53 11.71 -5.51 19.03
CA SER A 53 13.02 -6.02 19.41
C SER A 53 13.99 -4.90 19.80
N ILE A 54 14.01 -3.80 19.05
CA ILE A 54 14.80 -2.61 19.36
C ILE A 54 14.32 -1.99 20.66
N ALA A 55 13.00 -1.80 20.83
CA ALA A 55 12.41 -1.24 22.05
C ALA A 55 12.79 -2.04 23.31
N ILE A 56 12.74 -3.37 23.24
CA ILE A 56 13.14 -4.26 24.34
C ILE A 56 14.62 -4.07 24.66
N ARG A 57 15.49 -4.06 23.64
CA ARG A 57 16.93 -3.87 23.83
C ARG A 57 17.24 -2.54 24.52
N LEU A 58 16.64 -1.45 24.04
CA LEU A 58 16.85 -0.11 24.61
C LEU A 58 16.40 -0.03 26.08
N ARG A 59 15.28 -0.68 26.42
CA ARG A 59 14.79 -0.78 27.81
C ARG A 59 15.74 -1.58 28.71
N LEU A 60 16.30 -2.69 28.20
CA LEU A 60 17.24 -3.53 28.95
C LEU A 60 18.57 -2.82 29.21
N ASP A 61 19.06 -2.04 28.25
CA ASP A 61 20.30 -1.27 28.39
C ASP A 61 20.16 -0.11 29.42
N ASN A 62 18.93 0.31 29.73
CA ASN A 62 18.55 1.25 30.80
C ASN A 62 19.42 2.54 30.87
N ARG A 63 19.76 3.10 29.71
CA ARG A 63 20.54 4.35 29.60
C ARG A 63 19.62 5.55 29.45
N GLU A 64 20.03 6.68 30.01
CA GLU A 64 19.24 7.91 29.96
C GLU A 64 18.98 8.40 28.52
N GLU A 65 19.97 8.22 27.64
CA GLU A 65 19.87 8.51 26.20
C GLU A 65 18.76 7.70 25.48
N HIS A 66 18.38 6.54 26.02
CA HIS A 66 17.35 5.69 25.45
C HIS A 66 15.92 6.16 25.78
N PHE A 67 15.72 7.02 26.78
CA PHE A 67 14.37 7.53 27.10
C PHE A 67 13.79 8.35 25.95
N LYS A 68 14.63 9.17 25.29
CA LYS A 68 14.22 9.95 24.12
C LYS A 68 13.86 9.05 22.94
N GLU A 69 14.67 8.01 22.70
CA GLU A 69 14.43 7.01 21.65
C GLU A 69 13.13 6.24 21.88
N MET A 70 12.84 5.86 23.13
CA MET A 70 11.58 5.21 23.48
C MET A 70 10.36 6.09 23.20
N GLY A 71 10.48 7.42 23.33
CA GLY A 71 9.44 8.36 22.90
C GLY A 71 9.16 8.30 21.41
N VAL A 72 10.21 8.25 20.57
CA VAL A 72 10.09 8.10 19.12
C VAL A 72 9.45 6.76 18.75
N ILE A 73 9.92 5.67 19.35
CA ILE A 73 9.37 4.33 19.13
C ILE A 73 7.86 4.29 19.46
N ASN A 74 7.46 4.85 20.61
CA ASN A 74 6.05 4.87 20.99
C ASN A 74 5.19 5.67 20.00
N SER A 75 5.71 6.79 19.49
CA SER A 75 5.05 7.57 18.44
C SER A 75 4.86 6.74 17.17
N ILE A 76 5.93 6.06 16.71
CA ILE A 76 5.90 5.21 15.51
C ILE A 76 4.90 4.06 15.70
N VAL A 77 4.90 3.38 16.84
CA VAL A 77 3.95 2.29 17.14
C VAL A 77 2.50 2.80 17.02
N LYS A 78 2.20 3.96 17.60
CA LYS A 78 0.85 4.55 17.53
C LYS A 78 0.45 4.90 16.10
N GLN A 79 1.35 5.56 15.36
CA GLN A 79 1.12 5.91 13.96
C GLN A 79 0.89 4.65 13.11
N ASN A 80 1.77 3.65 13.23
CA ASN A 80 1.69 2.42 12.45
C ASN A 80 0.42 1.61 12.76
N ALA A 81 0.00 1.55 14.02
CA ALA A 81 -1.26 0.90 14.40
C ALA A 81 -2.47 1.57 13.76
N SER A 82 -2.52 2.90 13.77
CA SER A 82 -3.60 3.66 13.13
C SER A 82 -3.62 3.43 11.62
N LEU A 83 -2.45 3.49 10.96
CA LEU A 83 -2.37 3.27 9.51
C LEU A 83 -2.73 1.84 9.13
N PHE A 84 -2.32 0.85 9.94
CA PHE A 84 -2.66 -0.55 9.71
C PHE A 84 -4.16 -0.81 9.85
N GLN A 85 -4.85 -0.09 10.74
CA GLN A 85 -6.30 -0.16 10.83
C GLN A 85 -6.96 0.42 9.58
N VAL A 86 -6.56 1.63 9.16
CA VAL A 86 -7.09 2.26 7.94
C VAL A 86 -6.84 1.38 6.70
N LEU A 87 -5.66 0.74 6.64
CA LEU A 87 -5.31 -0.18 5.57
C LEU A 87 -6.18 -1.45 5.58
N GLN A 88 -6.56 -1.97 6.75
CA GLN A 88 -7.52 -3.08 6.84
C GLN A 88 -8.92 -2.65 6.40
N ASP A 89 -9.36 -1.46 6.81
CA ASP A 89 -10.66 -0.91 6.40
C ASP A 89 -10.71 -0.69 4.88
N TYR A 90 -9.60 -0.24 4.30
CA TYR A 90 -9.41 -0.14 2.85
C TYR A 90 -9.57 -1.51 2.16
N TYR A 91 -8.91 -2.56 2.66
CA TYR A 91 -9.01 -3.89 2.08
C TYR A 91 -10.40 -4.54 2.19
N ASN A 92 -11.16 -4.17 3.22
CA ASN A 92 -12.47 -4.76 3.46
C ASN A 92 -13.61 -3.99 2.76
N ASN A 93 -13.33 -2.81 2.19
CA ASN A 93 -14.35 -1.97 1.55
C ASN A 93 -14.00 -1.68 0.09
N THR A 94 -14.78 -2.24 -0.82
CA THR A 94 -14.66 -2.06 -2.28
C THR A 94 -15.10 -0.68 -2.80
N LEU A 95 -15.50 0.25 -1.93
CA LEU A 95 -16.04 1.57 -2.29
C LEU A 95 -15.13 2.75 -1.87
N LEU A 96 -13.96 2.48 -1.30
CA LEU A 96 -13.14 3.49 -0.65
C LEU A 96 -11.82 3.74 -1.41
N PHE A 97 -11.93 4.36 -2.59
CA PHE A 97 -10.82 4.63 -3.52
C PHE A 97 -9.85 5.77 -3.13
N ASP A 98 -9.96 6.36 -1.94
CA ASP A 98 -9.18 7.57 -1.57
C ASP A 98 -8.26 7.42 -0.34
N TYR A 99 -8.16 6.24 0.28
CA TYR A 99 -7.38 6.08 1.51
C TYR A 99 -5.89 5.80 1.27
N LEU A 100 -5.51 5.20 0.14
CA LEU A 100 -4.11 4.84 -0.12
C LEU A 100 -3.18 6.05 -0.11
N GLY A 101 -3.63 7.21 -0.60
CA GLY A 101 -2.87 8.46 -0.53
C GLY A 101 -2.56 8.88 0.90
N GLY A 102 -3.56 8.83 1.79
CA GLY A 102 -3.38 9.14 3.22
C GLY A 102 -2.48 8.12 3.93
N ILE A 103 -2.63 6.84 3.61
CA ILE A 103 -1.79 5.77 4.17
C ILE A 103 -0.34 5.96 3.75
N LEU A 104 -0.09 6.26 2.47
CA LEU A 104 1.24 6.53 1.94
C LEU A 104 1.92 7.71 2.67
N GLN A 105 1.21 8.82 2.86
CA GLN A 105 1.74 9.97 3.61
C GLN A 105 2.07 9.60 5.05
N GLY A 106 1.25 8.76 5.69
CA GLY A 106 1.54 8.23 7.02
C GLY A 106 2.83 7.42 7.08
N TYR A 107 3.06 6.52 6.12
CA TYR A 107 4.30 5.75 6.07
C TYR A 107 5.54 6.59 5.72
N ILE A 108 5.38 7.64 4.92
CA ILE A 108 6.44 8.64 4.69
C ILE A 108 6.80 9.35 6.00
N ALA A 109 5.81 9.75 6.81
CA ALA A 109 6.07 10.36 8.12
C ALA A 109 6.79 9.39 9.06
N ILE A 110 6.39 8.11 9.09
CA ILE A 110 7.10 7.05 9.83
C ILE A 110 8.56 6.94 9.36
N ALA A 111 8.81 6.97 8.04
CA ALA A 111 10.16 6.93 7.51
C ALA A 111 11.03 8.09 7.99
N GLN A 112 10.46 9.30 8.04
CA GLN A 112 11.14 10.48 8.57
C GLN A 112 11.47 10.32 10.06
N ASP A 113 10.54 9.76 10.86
CA ASP A 113 10.79 9.52 12.28
C ASP A 113 11.84 8.44 12.51
N VAL A 114 11.83 7.38 11.70
CA VAL A 114 12.87 6.33 11.71
C VAL A 114 14.24 6.91 11.35
N GLN A 115 14.33 7.81 10.36
CA GLN A 115 15.59 8.43 9.94
C GLN A 115 16.22 9.34 10.99
N LYS A 116 15.42 9.90 11.90
CA LYS A 116 15.91 10.76 13.00
C LYS A 116 16.61 9.97 14.11
N SER A 117 16.44 8.65 14.14
CA SER A 117 16.99 7.76 15.18
C SER A 117 18.07 6.85 14.62
N THR A 118 19.26 6.90 15.23
CA THR A 118 20.35 5.98 14.88
C THR A 118 20.04 4.54 15.28
N GLN A 119 19.24 4.34 16.34
CA GLN A 119 18.79 3.03 16.80
C GLN A 119 17.80 2.38 15.83
N LEU A 120 17.03 3.19 15.10
CA LEU A 120 16.04 2.74 14.13
C LEU A 120 16.59 2.66 12.69
N ALA A 121 17.82 3.11 12.43
CA ALA A 121 18.43 3.04 11.11
C ALA A 121 18.33 1.66 10.42
N PRO A 122 18.46 0.51 11.12
CA PRO A 122 18.27 -0.81 10.51
C PRO A 122 16.85 -1.07 9.95
N LEU A 123 15.85 -0.28 10.34
CA LEU A 123 14.47 -0.38 9.84
C LEU A 123 14.24 0.41 8.55
N ILE A 124 15.14 1.32 8.17
CA ILE A 124 14.96 2.20 7.01
C ILE A 124 14.63 1.39 5.73
N PRO A 125 15.38 0.33 5.36
CA PRO A 125 15.08 -0.41 4.13
C PRO A 125 13.68 -1.01 4.13
N LEU A 126 13.22 -1.50 5.28
CA LEU A 126 11.91 -2.13 5.41
C LEU A 126 10.77 -1.11 5.30
N VAL A 127 10.93 0.09 5.88
CA VAL A 127 9.93 1.15 5.72
C VAL A 127 9.87 1.63 4.27
N GLN A 128 11.02 1.75 3.59
CA GLN A 128 11.06 2.10 2.17
C GLN A 128 10.39 1.02 1.29
N GLU A 129 10.55 -0.25 1.63
CA GLU A 129 9.87 -1.34 0.94
C GLU A 129 8.34 -1.25 1.10
N ILE A 130 7.85 -0.98 2.31
CA ILE A 130 6.40 -0.76 2.55
C ILE A 130 5.89 0.41 1.72
N ILE A 131 6.63 1.54 1.69
CA ILE A 131 6.27 2.72 0.90
C ILE A 131 6.19 2.37 -0.60
N GLY A 132 7.20 1.68 -1.14
CA GLY A 132 7.22 1.30 -2.54
C GLY A 132 6.06 0.38 -2.92
N GLN A 133 5.71 -0.56 -2.06
CA GLN A 133 4.56 -1.44 -2.27
C GLN A 133 3.23 -0.67 -2.27
N LEU A 134 3.05 0.27 -1.33
CA LEU A 134 1.87 1.14 -1.28
C LEU A 134 1.77 2.06 -2.51
N GLN A 135 2.89 2.56 -3.02
CA GLN A 135 2.92 3.36 -4.25
C GLN A 135 2.48 2.54 -5.46
N VAL A 136 2.96 1.30 -5.59
CA VAL A 136 2.52 0.41 -6.68
C VAL A 136 1.03 0.13 -6.56
N MET A 137 0.52 -0.12 -5.35
CA MET A 137 -0.92 -0.31 -5.14
C MET A 137 -1.74 0.92 -5.55
N ALA A 138 -1.31 2.13 -5.19
CA ALA A 138 -1.99 3.35 -5.59
C ALA A 138 -1.99 3.56 -7.11
N MET A 139 -0.90 3.16 -7.79
CA MET A 139 -0.84 3.18 -9.26
C MET A 139 -1.81 2.17 -9.88
N LEU A 140 -1.89 0.95 -9.34
CA LEU A 140 -2.82 -0.08 -9.81
C LEU A 140 -4.28 0.35 -9.60
N GLU A 141 -4.59 0.98 -8.47
CA GLU A 141 -5.91 1.54 -8.17
C GLU A 141 -6.33 2.60 -9.19
N ALA A 142 -5.43 3.52 -9.52
CA ALA A 142 -5.69 4.55 -10.52
C ALA A 142 -5.91 3.94 -11.91
N GLN A 143 -5.15 2.90 -12.28
CA GLN A 143 -5.34 2.18 -13.55
C GLN A 143 -6.70 1.49 -13.61
N ILE A 144 -7.10 0.80 -12.54
CA ILE A 144 -8.41 0.15 -12.45
C ILE A 144 -9.53 1.19 -12.58
N THR A 145 -9.41 2.31 -11.87
CA THR A 145 -10.41 3.40 -11.90
C THR A 145 -10.56 3.96 -13.32
N GLN A 146 -9.45 4.27 -13.98
CA GLN A 146 -9.48 4.75 -15.37
C GLN A 146 -10.14 3.75 -16.32
N LEU A 147 -9.81 2.46 -16.21
CA LEU A 147 -10.36 1.41 -17.07
C LEU A 147 -11.85 1.12 -16.81
N ILE A 148 -12.37 1.48 -15.64
CA ILE A 148 -13.80 1.34 -15.29
C ILE A 148 -14.62 2.55 -15.77
N GLU A 149 -14.00 3.73 -15.81
CA GLU A 149 -14.65 4.98 -16.24
C GLU A 149 -14.69 5.17 -17.77
N GLU A 150 -13.84 4.46 -18.52
CA GLU A 150 -13.81 4.39 -20.00
C GLU A 150 -14.86 3.44 -20.61
#